data_AF-A0A3M1DNE3-F1
#
_entry.id   AF-A0A3M1DNE3-F1
#
_cell.length_a   1.000
_cell.length_b   1.000
_cell.length_c   1.000
_cell.angle_alpha   90.00
_cell.angle_beta   90.00
_cell.angle_gamma   90.00
#
_symmetry.space_group_name_H-M   'P 1'
#
loop_
_entity.id
_entity.type
_entity.pdbx_description
1 polymer ?
#
loop_
_entity_poly.entity_id
_entity_poly.type
_entity_poly.pdbx_seq_one_letter_code
_entity_poly.pdbx_strand_id
1 'polypeptide(L)'
;MRTGTTGRGERLRVTEIFHSLQGESVTSGLPTAFVRLTGCPLRCRWCDTAYAFTGGEWMGLEAVLAQVESFGCSHVTVTGGEPLAQPACRALLTRLCDAGHQVSLETSGALELGGLDPRVTVVMDLKAPGSGESGRNRLENLDQLRAQDQLKFVLADRTDYEWARDMIERHALE
;
A
#
# COMPACT_ATOMS: atom_id res chain seq x y z
N MET A 1 20.26 33.82 7.08
CA MET A 1 20.84 32.47 7.30
C MET A 1 19.72 31.50 7.65
N ARG A 2 19.27 30.75 6.64
CA ARG A 2 18.55 29.45 6.67
C ARG A 2 18.40 29.09 5.20
N THR A 3 19.44 28.47 4.66
CA THR A 3 19.51 27.97 3.29
C THR A 3 18.46 26.87 3.16
N GLY A 4 17.43 27.12 2.34
CA GLY A 4 16.46 26.11 1.95
C GLY A 4 17.19 24.97 1.24
N THR A 5 17.04 23.77 1.78
CA THR A 5 17.53 22.55 1.15
C THR A 5 16.60 22.28 -0.04
N THR A 6 17.05 22.62 -1.24
CA THR A 6 16.40 22.18 -2.48
C THR A 6 16.50 20.66 -2.52
N GLY A 7 15.38 19.98 -2.25
CA GLY A 7 15.32 18.52 -2.26
C GLY A 7 15.80 17.98 -3.60
N ARG A 8 16.75 17.03 -3.59
CA ARG A 8 16.96 16.15 -4.73
C ARG A 8 15.59 15.57 -5.09
N GLY A 9 15.11 15.85 -6.29
CA GLY A 9 13.74 15.50 -6.72
C GLY A 9 13.39 14.07 -6.34
N GLU A 10 12.51 13.94 -5.34
CA GLU A 10 12.01 12.65 -4.91
C GLU A 10 11.23 12.04 -6.08
N ARG A 11 11.61 10.84 -6.46
CA ARG A 11 11.02 10.12 -7.59
C ARG A 11 10.68 8.70 -7.18
N LEU A 12 9.64 8.18 -7.80
CA LEU A 12 9.15 6.82 -7.64
C LEU A 12 9.22 6.10 -8.97
N ARG A 13 9.41 4.78 -8.91
CA ARG A 13 9.24 3.91 -10.06
C ARG A 13 7.79 3.45 -10.07
N VAL A 14 7.05 3.88 -11.09
CA VAL A 14 5.60 3.71 -11.21
C VAL A 14 5.31 2.74 -12.35
N THR A 15 4.52 1.71 -12.07
CA THR A 15 4.06 0.76 -13.09
C THR A 15 2.87 1.34 -13.85
N GLU A 16 1.89 1.90 -13.14
CA GLU A 16 0.70 2.50 -13.75
C GLU A 16 0.03 3.49 -12.79
N ILE A 17 -0.66 4.48 -13.36
CA ILE A 17 -1.60 5.35 -12.63
C ILE A 17 -2.90 5.38 -13.43
N PHE A 18 -4.01 4.99 -12.81
CA PHE A 18 -5.30 4.83 -13.49
C PHE A 18 -6.47 5.15 -12.56
N HIS A 19 -7.66 5.33 -13.12
CA HIS A 19 -8.90 5.60 -12.38
C HIS A 19 -9.88 4.46 -12.61
N SER A 20 -10.40 3.89 -11.52
CA SER A 20 -11.35 2.78 -11.53
C SER A 20 -12.19 2.80 -10.25
N LEU A 21 -12.91 1.71 -9.95
CA LEU A 21 -13.54 1.47 -8.66
C LEU A 21 -12.62 0.63 -7.77
N GLN A 22 -12.57 0.91 -6.47
CA GLN A 22 -11.92 0.03 -5.51
C GLN A 22 -12.66 -1.31 -5.45
N GLY A 23 -11.92 -2.41 -5.59
CA GLY A 23 -12.47 -3.76 -5.61
C GLY A 23 -12.60 -4.37 -4.22
N GLU A 24 -11.77 -3.95 -3.28
CA GLU A 24 -11.59 -4.63 -2.00
C GLU A 24 -11.72 -3.69 -0.80
N SER A 25 -11.83 -4.27 0.40
CA SER A 25 -11.81 -3.54 1.67
C SER A 25 -13.04 -2.64 1.85
N VAL A 26 -13.08 -1.81 2.90
CA VAL A 26 -14.26 -1.00 3.29
C VAL A 26 -14.71 -0.01 2.21
N THR A 27 -13.79 0.46 1.36
CA THR A 27 -14.08 1.43 0.29
C THR A 27 -14.42 0.76 -1.04
N SER A 28 -14.68 -0.55 -1.06
CA SER A 28 -15.10 -1.27 -2.27
C SER A 28 -16.31 -0.60 -2.93
N GLY A 29 -16.25 -0.43 -4.25
CA GLY A 29 -17.23 0.25 -5.08
C GLY A 29 -17.02 1.76 -5.25
N LEU A 30 -16.11 2.39 -4.51
CA LEU A 30 -15.87 3.84 -4.62
C LEU A 30 -14.91 4.20 -5.77
N PRO A 31 -15.19 5.26 -6.56
CA PRO A 31 -14.27 5.80 -7.55
C PRO A 31 -12.94 6.22 -6.93
N THR A 32 -11.84 5.67 -7.43
CA THR A 32 -10.51 5.76 -6.82
C THR A 32 -9.43 5.86 -7.89
N ALA A 33 -8.51 6.81 -7.74
CA ALA A 33 -7.25 6.80 -8.49
C ALA A 33 -6.27 5.83 -7.83
N PHE A 34 -5.67 4.98 -8.65
CA PHE A 34 -4.66 4.03 -8.21
C PHE A 34 -3.29 4.49 -8.66
N VAL A 35 -2.34 4.54 -7.74
CA VAL A 35 -0.91 4.71 -8.03
C VAL A 35 -0.23 3.38 -7.75
N ARG A 36 0.08 2.62 -8.80
CA ARG A 36 0.75 1.34 -8.68
C ARG A 36 2.26 1.52 -8.83
N LEU A 37 3.00 1.34 -7.74
CA LEU A 37 4.45 1.41 -7.73
C LEU A 37 5.08 0.11 -8.25
N THR A 38 6.34 0.18 -8.64
CA THR A 38 7.11 -0.97 -9.16
C THR A 38 8.00 -1.58 -8.07
N GLY A 39 8.11 -2.91 -8.07
CA GLY A 39 9.04 -3.68 -7.24
C GLY A 39 8.40 -4.20 -5.95
N CYS A 40 8.63 -5.47 -5.63
CA CYS A 40 8.18 -6.11 -4.40
C CYS A 40 9.29 -7.02 -3.86
N PRO A 41 9.57 -7.06 -2.54
CA PRO A 41 10.52 -8.00 -1.97
C PRO A 41 9.96 -9.42 -1.78
N LEU A 42 8.67 -9.64 -2.05
CA LEU A 42 7.98 -10.93 -1.94
C LEU A 42 7.77 -11.56 -3.32
N ARG A 43 7.62 -12.89 -3.37
CA ARG A 43 7.26 -13.68 -4.56
C ARG A 43 6.10 -14.62 -4.24
N CYS A 44 5.00 -14.02 -3.75
CA CYS A 44 3.78 -14.75 -3.42
C CYS A 44 3.34 -15.65 -4.59
N ARG A 45 3.01 -16.91 -4.30
CA ARG A 45 2.65 -17.95 -5.28
C ARG A 45 1.50 -17.55 -6.21
N TRP A 46 0.57 -16.74 -5.74
CA TRP A 46 -0.62 -16.31 -6.51
C TRP A 46 -0.70 -14.78 -6.60
N CYS A 47 0.45 -14.11 -6.77
CA CYS A 47 0.45 -12.68 -7.05
C CYS A 47 -0.19 -12.41 -8.41
N ASP A 48 -1.36 -11.77 -8.41
CA ASP A 48 -2.08 -11.31 -9.61
C ASP A 48 -1.38 -10.15 -10.34
N THR A 49 -0.50 -9.45 -9.63
CA THR A 49 0.20 -8.25 -10.09
C THR A 49 1.71 -8.51 -10.27
N ALA A 50 2.10 -9.72 -10.65
CA ALA A 50 3.51 -10.06 -10.87
C ALA A 50 4.18 -9.18 -11.94
N TYR A 51 3.40 -8.60 -12.85
CA TYR A 51 3.87 -7.64 -13.84
C TYR A 51 4.46 -6.35 -13.22
N ALA A 52 4.09 -6.01 -11.98
CA ALA A 52 4.63 -4.85 -11.27
C ALA A 52 5.98 -5.14 -10.56
N PHE A 53 6.56 -6.35 -10.67
CA PHE A 53 7.86 -6.64 -10.04
C PHE A 53 9.05 -5.94 -10.71
N THR A 54 8.93 -5.60 -12.00
CA THR A 54 9.98 -4.95 -12.81
C THR A 54 9.35 -3.99 -13.81
N GLY A 55 10.16 -3.30 -14.63
CA GLY A 55 9.64 -2.33 -15.60
C GLY A 55 9.29 -1.00 -14.94
N GLY A 56 8.21 -0.34 -15.38
CA GLY A 56 7.77 0.95 -14.83
C GLY A 56 8.70 2.13 -15.14
N GLU A 57 8.15 3.32 -14.97
CA GLU A 57 8.78 4.60 -15.32
C GLU A 57 9.16 5.39 -14.08
N TRP A 58 10.26 6.14 -14.13
CA TRP A 58 10.64 7.05 -13.06
C TRP A 58 9.83 8.34 -13.15
N MET A 59 8.98 8.59 -12.16
CA MET A 59 8.15 9.79 -12.07
C MET A 59 8.52 10.61 -10.84
N GLY A 60 8.65 11.93 -11.00
CA GLY A 60 8.74 12.84 -9.85
C GLY A 60 7.40 12.95 -9.14
N LEU A 61 7.40 13.23 -7.82
CA LEU A 61 6.15 13.28 -7.04
C LEU A 61 5.12 14.27 -7.60
N GLU A 62 5.55 15.44 -8.07
CA GLU A 62 4.65 16.43 -8.70
C GLU A 62 3.95 15.90 -9.95
N ALA A 63 4.63 15.07 -10.75
CA ALA A 63 4.02 14.48 -11.94
C ALA A 63 2.97 13.42 -11.55
N VAL A 64 3.23 12.64 -10.49
CA VAL A 64 2.27 11.68 -9.94
C VAL A 64 1.04 12.41 -9.41
N LEU A 65 1.23 13.47 -8.61
CA LEU A 65 0.13 14.29 -8.06
C LEU A 65 -0.73 14.89 -9.18
N ALA A 66 -0.11 15.54 -10.17
CA ALA A 66 -0.85 16.14 -11.29
C ALA A 66 -1.66 15.10 -12.08
N GLN A 67 -1.12 13.89 -12.28
CA GLN A 67 -1.85 12.82 -12.95
C GLN A 67 -3.03 12.32 -12.12
N VAL A 68 -2.86 12.16 -10.80
CA VAL A 68 -3.95 11.78 -9.89
C VAL A 68 -5.06 12.83 -9.87
N GLU A 69 -4.70 14.12 -9.74
CA GLU A 69 -5.65 15.23 -9.75
C GLU A 69 -6.46 15.32 -11.05
N SER A 70 -5.85 14.94 -12.18
CA SER A 70 -6.51 14.95 -13.49
C SER A 70 -7.75 14.03 -13.58
N PHE A 71 -7.86 13.04 -12.68
CA PHE A 71 -9.03 12.16 -12.61
C PHE A 71 -10.21 12.77 -11.86
N GLY A 72 -9.99 13.82 -11.06
CA GLY A 72 -11.05 14.48 -10.30
C GLY A 72 -11.71 13.59 -9.23
N CYS A 73 -11.03 12.55 -8.74
CA CYS A 73 -11.55 11.63 -7.73
C CYS A 73 -11.05 12.00 -6.32
N SER A 74 -11.93 11.82 -5.31
CA SER A 74 -11.57 12.10 -3.92
C SER A 74 -10.68 11.03 -3.29
N HIS A 75 -10.82 9.77 -3.72
CA HIS A 75 -10.06 8.65 -3.16
C HIS A 75 -8.81 8.34 -3.99
N VAL A 76 -7.72 8.03 -3.29
CA VAL A 76 -6.47 7.60 -3.91
C VAL A 76 -5.93 6.39 -3.17
N THR A 77 -5.65 5.31 -3.90
CA THR A 77 -4.96 4.13 -3.36
C THR A 77 -3.55 4.07 -3.92
N VAL A 78 -2.55 4.11 -3.03
CA VAL A 78 -1.16 3.81 -3.38
C VAL A 78 -0.91 2.33 -3.10
N THR A 79 -0.46 1.59 -4.12
CA THR A 79 -0.34 0.12 -4.11
C THR A 79 0.84 -0.35 -4.98
N GLY A 80 1.06 -1.66 -5.08
CA GLY A 80 1.91 -2.34 -6.07
C GLY A 80 3.42 -2.16 -5.98
N GLY A 81 4.18 -3.07 -6.59
CA GLY A 81 4.57 -4.25 -5.83
C GLY A 81 4.42 -4.01 -4.33
N GLU A 82 5.48 -3.75 -3.57
CA GLU A 82 5.37 -3.28 -2.19
C GLU A 82 5.65 -1.78 -2.15
N PRO A 83 4.66 -0.89 -1.90
CA PRO A 83 4.88 0.55 -1.94
C PRO A 83 5.97 1.03 -0.98
N LEU A 84 6.01 0.45 0.22
CA LEU A 84 6.98 0.82 1.26
C LEU A 84 8.42 0.39 0.92
N ALA A 85 8.63 -0.39 -0.15
CA ALA A 85 9.96 -0.70 -0.66
C ALA A 85 10.63 0.51 -1.34
N GLN A 86 9.87 1.56 -1.65
CA GLN A 86 10.38 2.81 -2.19
C GLN A 86 10.30 3.93 -1.14
N PRO A 87 11.43 4.48 -0.65
CA PRO A 87 11.41 5.50 0.42
C PRO A 87 10.54 6.72 0.13
N ALA A 88 10.49 7.15 -1.14
CA ALA A 88 9.68 8.30 -1.57
C ALA A 88 8.16 8.05 -1.50
N CYS A 89 7.70 6.81 -1.25
CA CYS A 89 6.28 6.50 -1.11
C CYS A 89 5.67 7.24 0.08
N ARG A 90 6.42 7.39 1.18
CA ARG A 90 5.96 8.11 2.38
C ARG A 90 5.68 9.58 2.07
N ALA A 91 6.59 10.22 1.33
CA ALA A 91 6.41 11.59 0.89
C ALA A 91 5.21 11.74 -0.05
N LEU A 92 5.01 10.80 -0.99
CA LEU A 92 3.82 10.78 -1.86
C LEU A 92 2.53 10.72 -1.05
N LEU A 93 2.44 9.81 -0.07
CA LEU A 93 1.26 9.64 0.78
C LEU A 93 0.90 10.94 1.51
N THR A 94 1.87 11.58 2.17
CA THR A 94 1.67 12.89 2.83
C THR A 94 1.17 13.94 1.83
N ARG A 95 1.78 14.02 0.65
CA ARG A 95 1.43 15.03 -0.36
C ARG A 95 0.03 14.85 -0.94
N LEU A 96 -0.39 13.61 -1.14
CA LEU A 96 -1.77 13.31 -1.54
C LEU A 96 -2.78 13.72 -0.46
N CYS A 97 -2.45 13.49 0.82
CA CYS A 97 -3.28 13.98 1.92
C CYS A 97 -3.29 15.52 2.01
N ASP A 98 -2.17 16.19 1.76
CA ASP A 98 -2.09 17.66 1.72
C ASP A 98 -2.89 18.27 0.57
N ALA A 99 -3.02 17.55 -0.54
CA ALA A 99 -3.90 17.90 -1.66
C ALA A 99 -5.40 17.64 -1.37
N GLY A 100 -5.73 17.12 -0.19
CA GLY A 100 -7.11 16.91 0.26
C GLY A 100 -7.74 15.57 -0.16
N HIS A 101 -6.94 14.62 -0.67
CA HIS A 101 -7.43 13.29 -0.99
C HIS A 101 -7.63 12.43 0.25
N GLN A 102 -8.58 11.49 0.16
CA GLN A 102 -8.71 10.36 1.08
C GLN A 102 -7.79 9.24 0.61
N VAL A 103 -6.68 9.05 1.31
CA VAL A 103 -5.58 8.19 0.85
C VAL A 103 -5.59 6.85 1.58
N SER A 104 -5.57 5.75 0.81
CA SER A 104 -5.27 4.40 1.31
C SER A 104 -3.93 3.88 0.80
N LEU A 105 -3.22 3.16 1.68
CA LEU A 105 -2.00 2.43 1.36
C LEU A 105 -2.29 0.94 1.41
N GLU A 106 -2.13 0.22 0.30
CA GLU A 106 -2.16 -1.24 0.28
C GLU A 106 -0.74 -1.80 0.40
N THR A 107 -0.46 -2.57 1.46
CA THR A 107 0.87 -3.10 1.77
C THR A 107 0.82 -4.55 2.23
N SER A 108 1.90 -5.30 2.04
CA SER A 108 2.03 -6.67 2.50
C SER A 108 2.31 -6.81 4.00
N GLY A 109 2.65 -5.72 4.68
CA GLY A 109 3.10 -5.78 6.07
C GLY A 109 4.49 -6.41 6.27
N ALA A 110 5.25 -6.65 5.18
CA ALA A 110 6.61 -7.15 5.25
C ALA A 110 7.66 -6.07 5.53
N LEU A 111 7.27 -4.80 5.46
CA LEU A 111 8.09 -3.62 5.79
C LEU A 111 7.43 -2.82 6.92
N GLU A 112 8.22 -2.01 7.60
CA GLU A 112 7.78 -1.26 8.78
C GLU A 112 6.78 -0.15 8.42
N LEU A 113 5.68 -0.06 9.18
CA LEU A 113 4.66 0.98 9.00
C LEU A 113 5.02 2.34 9.63
N GLY A 114 5.90 2.36 10.63
CA GLY A 114 6.24 3.55 11.43
C GLY A 114 6.57 4.78 10.59
N GLY A 115 6.08 5.95 10.99
CA GLY A 115 6.31 7.23 10.29
C GLY A 115 5.46 7.44 9.04
N LEU A 116 4.33 6.75 8.90
CA LEU A 116 3.29 7.08 7.93
C LEU A 116 2.50 8.32 8.38
N ASP A 117 1.98 9.07 7.42
CA ASP A 117 1.07 10.18 7.71
C ASP A 117 -0.20 9.66 8.40
N PRO A 118 -0.62 10.25 9.53
CA PRO A 118 -1.77 9.75 10.28
C PRO A 118 -3.10 9.86 9.52
N ARG A 119 -3.18 10.62 8.43
CA ARG A 119 -4.40 10.70 7.59
C ARG A 119 -4.52 9.52 6.63
N VAL A 120 -3.45 8.79 6.37
CA VAL A 120 -3.46 7.62 5.49
C VAL A 120 -4.19 6.47 6.18
N THR A 121 -5.06 5.77 5.45
CA THR A 121 -5.64 4.50 5.89
C THR A 121 -4.77 3.35 5.39
N VAL A 122 -4.24 2.54 6.30
CA VAL A 122 -3.45 1.36 5.94
C VAL A 122 -4.40 0.19 5.69
N VAL A 123 -4.23 -0.48 4.55
CA VAL A 123 -4.83 -1.77 4.23
C VAL A 123 -3.70 -2.78 4.17
N MET A 124 -3.48 -3.50 5.26
CA MET A 124 -2.39 -4.47 5.39
C MET A 124 -2.89 -5.87 5.06
N ASP A 125 -2.24 -6.53 4.11
CA ASP A 125 -2.53 -7.91 3.72
C ASP A 125 -1.55 -8.89 4.34
N LEU A 126 -1.96 -9.55 5.43
CA LEU A 126 -1.13 -10.52 6.12
C LEU A 126 -1.07 -11.81 5.31
N LYS A 127 0.14 -12.18 4.90
CA LYS A 127 0.34 -13.26 3.93
C LYS A 127 0.12 -14.61 4.59
N ALA A 128 -0.90 -15.35 4.14
CA ALA A 128 -1.17 -16.70 4.61
C ALA A 128 -0.11 -17.70 4.11
N PRO A 129 0.07 -18.89 4.75
CA PRO A 129 1.07 -19.88 4.37
C PRO A 129 1.02 -20.30 2.90
N GLY A 130 -0.17 -20.41 2.33
CA GLY A 130 -0.37 -20.71 0.93
C GLY A 130 0.35 -19.70 0.02
N SER A 131 0.52 -18.44 0.42
CA SER A 131 1.27 -17.47 -0.39
C SER A 131 2.73 -17.87 -0.59
N GLY A 132 3.28 -18.70 0.30
CA GLY A 132 4.71 -19.02 0.36
C GLY A 132 5.55 -17.94 1.05
N GLU A 133 4.93 -16.85 1.51
CA GLU A 133 5.61 -15.66 2.05
C GLU A 133 5.14 -15.30 3.47
N SER A 134 4.43 -16.20 4.16
CA SER A 134 3.93 -15.93 5.53
C SER A 134 5.03 -15.65 6.55
N GLY A 135 6.24 -16.20 6.34
CA GLY A 135 7.42 -15.91 7.15
C GLY A 135 7.97 -14.48 6.96
N ARG A 136 7.46 -13.72 5.99
CA ARG A 136 7.82 -12.31 5.76
C ARG A 136 6.93 -11.33 6.51
N ASN A 137 5.83 -11.79 7.11
CA ASN A 137 4.95 -10.94 7.90
C ASN A 137 5.70 -10.38 9.10
N ARG A 138 5.74 -9.05 9.23
CA ARG A 138 6.26 -8.38 10.43
C ARG A 138 5.12 -8.17 11.40
N LEU A 139 4.96 -9.08 12.36
CA LEU A 139 3.81 -9.05 13.27
C LEU A 139 3.83 -7.83 14.20
N GLU A 140 4.99 -7.18 14.38
CA GLU A 140 5.09 -5.91 15.13
C GLU A 140 4.34 -4.76 14.45
N ASN A 141 3.95 -4.92 13.18
CA ASN A 141 3.10 -3.95 12.50
C ASN A 141 1.65 -4.00 12.99
N LEU A 142 1.19 -5.10 13.60
CA LEU A 142 -0.17 -5.21 14.13
C LEU A 142 -0.40 -4.18 15.24
N ASP A 143 0.60 -3.95 16.11
CA ASP A 143 0.54 -2.97 17.20
C ASP A 143 0.48 -1.51 16.72
N GLN A 144 0.77 -1.27 15.43
CA GLN A 144 0.77 0.06 14.81
C GLN A 144 -0.52 0.35 14.05
N LEU A 145 -1.38 -0.65 13.83
CA LEU A 145 -2.67 -0.46 13.19
C LEU A 145 -3.61 0.29 14.13
N ARG A 146 -4.42 1.18 13.53
CA ARG A 146 -5.40 2.00 14.24
C ARG A 146 -6.80 1.58 13.82
N ALA A 147 -7.80 2.09 14.52
CA ALA A 147 -9.21 1.76 14.25
C ALA A 147 -9.70 2.09 12.83
N GLN A 148 -9.04 3.01 12.11
CA GLN A 148 -9.35 3.32 10.71
C GLN A 148 -8.67 2.37 9.71
N ASP A 149 -7.59 1.72 10.13
CA ASP A 149 -6.80 0.82 9.30
C ASP A 149 -7.51 -0.54 9.19
N GLN A 150 -7.11 -1.32 8.19
CA GLN A 150 -7.76 -2.57 7.82
C GLN A 150 -6.73 -3.67 7.69
N LEU A 151 -7.04 -4.82 8.26
CA LEU A 151 -6.28 -6.04 8.09
C LEU A 151 -7.06 -6.98 7.16
N LYS A 152 -6.41 -7.48 6.13
CA LYS A 152 -6.98 -8.48 5.21
C LYS A 152 -6.11 -9.72 5.12
N PHE A 153 -6.75 -10.81 4.73
CA PHE A 153 -6.12 -12.10 4.49
C PHE A 153 -6.62 -12.68 3.17
N VAL A 154 -5.71 -12.97 2.25
CA VAL A 154 -6.03 -13.77 1.06
C VAL A 154 -5.82 -15.25 1.38
N LEU A 155 -6.89 -16.05 1.20
CA LEU A 155 -6.92 -17.47 1.58
C LEU A 155 -7.10 -18.32 0.31
N ALA A 156 -6.17 -19.24 0.04
CA ALA A 156 -6.29 -20.14 -1.11
C ALA A 156 -6.95 -21.48 -0.75
N ASP A 157 -6.80 -21.94 0.49
CA ASP A 157 -7.31 -23.24 0.92
C ASP A 157 -7.71 -23.25 2.41
N ARG A 158 -8.07 -24.45 2.90
CA ARG A 158 -8.46 -24.67 4.29
C ARG A 158 -7.34 -24.35 5.28
N THR A 159 -6.09 -24.61 4.92
CA THR A 159 -4.92 -24.36 5.79
C THR A 159 -4.78 -22.86 6.04
N ASP A 160 -4.94 -22.05 4.99
CA ASP A 160 -4.90 -20.59 5.13
C ASP A 160 -6.04 -20.09 6.02
N TYR A 161 -7.24 -20.65 5.87
CA TYR A 161 -8.38 -20.30 6.72
C TYR A 161 -8.14 -20.60 8.20
N GLU A 162 -7.64 -21.80 8.52
CA GLU A 162 -7.30 -22.19 9.89
C GLU A 162 -6.21 -21.28 10.46
N TRP A 163 -5.17 -21.00 9.67
CA TRP A 163 -4.13 -20.08 10.06
C TRP A 163 -4.65 -18.66 10.32
N ALA A 164 -5.56 -18.14 9.48
CA ALA A 164 -6.12 -16.80 9.65
C ALA A 164 -6.97 -16.71 10.92
N ARG A 165 -7.78 -17.73 11.22
CA ARG A 165 -8.50 -17.83 12.49
C ARG A 165 -7.55 -17.82 13.69
N ASP A 166 -6.50 -18.62 13.64
CA ASP A 166 -5.51 -18.66 14.70
C ASP A 166 -4.78 -17.32 14.86
N MET A 167 -4.54 -16.57 13.77
CA MET A 167 -3.96 -15.22 13.85
C MET A 167 -4.91 -14.24 14.55
N ILE A 168 -6.20 -14.26 14.18
CA ILE A 168 -7.23 -13.42 14.79
C ILE A 168 -7.32 -13.68 16.29
N GLU A 169 -7.42 -14.96 16.69
CA GLU A 169 -7.53 -15.37 18.09
C GLU A 169 -6.25 -15.02 18.88
N ARG A 170 -5.06 -15.31 18.34
CA ARG A 170 -3.78 -15.07 19.04
C ARG A 170 -3.44 -13.60 19.21
N HIS A 171 -3.88 -12.74 18.29
CA HIS A 171 -3.56 -11.31 18.29
C HIS A 171 -4.75 -10.41 18.63
N ALA A 172 -5.90 -11.00 19.02
CA ALA A 172 -7.13 -10.29 19.36
C ALA A 172 -7.55 -9.25 18.30
N LEU A 173 -7.59 -9.70 17.03
CA LEU A 173 -7.90 -8.86 15.88
C LEU A 173 -9.43 -8.79 15.70
N GLU A 174 -10.11 -7.97 16.49
CA GLU A 174 -11.57 -7.73 16.44
C GLU A 174 -11.92 -6.29 16.05
#